data_AF-A0A950LVJ0-F1
#
_entry.id   AF-A0A950LVJ0-F1
#
_cell.length_a   1.000
_cell.length_b   1.000
_cell.length_c   1.000
_cell.angle_alpha   90.00
_cell.angle_beta   90.00
_cell.angle_gamma   90.00
#
_symmetry.space_group_name_H-M   'P 1'
#
loop_
_entity.id
_entity.type
_entity.pdbx_description
1 polymer ?
#
loop_
_entity_poly.entity_id
_entity_poly.type
_entity_poly.pdbx_seq_one_letter_code
_entity_poly.pdbx_strand_id
1 'polypeptide(L)' 'MPRFEECLQRLEKIVEELEKADVPLEKSLTLFEEGVALSNSCRKELEEAEGKVEILLKSNGKLQVQPFEPSADK' A
#
# COMPACT_ATOMS: atom_id res chain seq x y z
N MET A 1 -3.42 -12.73 -4.14
CA MET A 1 -2.37 -12.46 -3.14
C MET A 1 -3.09 -12.50 -1.80
N PRO A 2 -3.24 -13.70 -1.20
CA PRO A 2 -4.24 -13.91 -0.15
C PRO A 2 -4.01 -13.00 1.05
N ARG A 3 -2.74 -12.78 1.42
CA ARG A 3 -2.36 -11.91 2.54
C ARG A 3 -2.75 -10.43 2.34
N PHE A 4 -2.54 -9.87 1.15
CA PHE A 4 -2.93 -8.49 0.84
C PHE A 4 -4.46 -8.33 0.90
N GLU A 5 -5.18 -9.25 0.27
CA GLU A 5 -6.65 -9.24 0.23
C GLU A 5 -7.25 -9.37 1.63
N GLU A 6 -6.70 -10.24 2.48
CA GLU A 6 -7.09 -10.38 3.90
C GLU A 6 -6.80 -9.10 4.69
N CYS A 7 -5.63 -8.49 4.50
CA CYS A 7 -5.23 -7.25 5.17
C CYS A 7 -6.14 -6.08 4.79
N LEU A 8 -6.50 -5.97 3.50
CA LEU A 8 -7.43 -4.98 3.00
C LEU A 8 -8.85 -5.18 3.54
N GLN A 9 -9.36 -6.43 3.52
CA GLN A 9 -10.68 -6.75 4.09
C GLN A 9 -10.77 -6.44 5.58
N ARG A 10 -9.69 -6.66 6.34
CA ARG A 10 -9.68 -6.29 7.76
C ARG A 10 -9.69 -4.77 7.94
N LEU A 11 -8.94 -4.04 7.12
CA LEU A 11 -8.91 -2.57 7.16
C LEU A 11 -10.29 -1.98 6.85
N GLU A 12 -10.99 -2.49 5.84
CA GLU A 12 -12.37 -2.10 5.51
C GLU A 12 -13.31 -2.30 6.71
N LYS A 13 -13.25 -3.46 7.37
CA LYS A 13 -14.05 -3.73 8.58
C LYS A 13 -13.71 -2.79 9.73
N ILE A 14 -12.44 -2.43 9.91
CA ILE A 14 -12.03 -1.47 10.94
C ILE A 14 -12.63 -0.09 10.67
N VAL A 15 -12.60 0.37 9.41
CA VAL A 15 -13.24 1.63 9.01
C VAL A 15 -14.74 1.58 9.29
N GLU A 16 -15.43 0.52 8.86
CA GLU A 16 -16.85 0.33 9.15
C GLU A 16 -17.16 0.30 10.66
N GLU A 17 -16.27 -0.27 11.47
CA GLU A 17 -16.42 -0.24 12.93
C GLU A 17 -16.23 1.18 13.47
N LEU A 18 -15.20 1.91 13.05
CA LEU A 18 -14.89 3.27 13.50
C LEU A 18 -15.96 4.31 13.10
N GLU A 19 -16.69 4.08 12.02
CA GLU A 19 -17.80 4.95 11.58
C GLU A 19 -19.07 4.81 12.43
N LYS A 20 -19.16 3.79 13.29
CA LYS A 20 -20.31 3.62 14.18
C LYS A 20 -20.26 4.67 15.29
N ALA A 21 -21.39 5.36 15.50
CA ALA A 21 -21.50 6.45 16.47
C ALA A 21 -21.22 6.04 17.92
N ASP A 22 -21.36 4.75 18.24
CA ASP A 22 -21.34 4.24 19.63
C ASP A 22 -20.06 3.47 19.99
N VAL A 23 -18.96 3.64 19.22
CA VAL A 23 -17.70 2.98 19.58
C VAL A 23 -17.06 3.68 20.79
N PRO A 24 -16.79 2.95 21.89
CA PRO A 24 -16.07 3.51 23.04
C PRO A 24 -14.67 4.00 22.63
N LEU A 25 -14.23 5.12 23.22
CA LEU A 25 -12.93 5.75 22.90
C LEU A 25 -11.75 4.77 22.94
N GLU A 26 -11.67 3.94 23.98
CA GLU A 26 -10.60 2.93 24.11
C GLU A 26 -10.60 1.95 22.94
N LYS A 27 -11.79 1.49 22.53
CA LYS A 27 -11.94 0.60 21.36
C LYS A 27 -11.57 1.33 20.08
N SER A 28 -11.93 2.61 19.92
CA SER A 28 -11.55 3.42 18.76
C SER A 28 -10.04 3.57 18.64
N LEU A 29 -9.33 3.74 19.76
CA LEU A 29 -7.87 3.81 19.76
C LEU A 29 -7.23 2.49 19.34
N THR A 30 -7.71 1.36 19.87
CA THR A 30 -7.21 0.03 19.46
C THR A 30 -7.46 -0.25 17.98
N LEU A 31 -8.68 0.05 17.49
CA LEU A 31 -9.03 -0.10 16.08
C LEU A 31 -8.17 0.79 15.18
N PHE A 32 -7.89 2.02 15.60
CA PHE A 32 -7.03 2.93 14.87
C PHE A 32 -5.58 2.44 14.78
N GLU A 33 -5.01 1.97 15.89
CA GLU A 33 -3.65 1.40 15.92
C GLU A 33 -3.55 0.18 14.99
N GLU A 34 -4.54 -0.72 15.06
CA GLU A 34 -4.63 -1.87 14.17
C GLU A 34 -4.73 -1.43 12.69
N GLY A 35 -5.59 -0.46 12.39
CA GLY A 35 -5.77 0.07 11.05
C GLY A 35 -4.49 0.67 10.46
N VAL A 36 -3.73 1.42 11.26
CA VAL A 36 -2.42 1.97 10.85
C VAL A 36 -1.42 0.86 10.56
N ALA A 37 -1.36 -0.18 11.40
CA ALA A 37 -0.47 -1.31 11.19
C ALA A 37 -0.82 -2.08 9.89
N LEU A 38 -2.10 -2.34 9.65
CA LEU A 38 -2.57 -3.01 8.44
C LEU A 38 -2.31 -2.17 7.19
N SER A 39 -2.58 -0.86 7.23
CA SER A 39 -2.29 0.05 6.12
C SER A 39 -0.81 0.03 5.74
N ASN A 40 0.08 0.00 6.73
CA ASN A 40 1.52 -0.10 6.47
C ASN A 40 1.91 -1.46 5.86
N SER A 41 1.28 -2.56 6.30
CA SER A 41 1.50 -3.88 5.71
C SER A 41 1.03 -3.95 4.26
N CYS A 42 -0.18 -3.44 3.96
CA CYS A 42 -0.70 -3.34 2.60
C CYS A 42 0.25 -2.58 1.68
N ARG A 43 0.74 -1.40 2.12
CA ARG A 43 1.67 -0.59 1.33
C ARG A 43 2.95 -1.37 1.02
N LYS A 44 3.53 -2.04 2.03
CA LYS A 44 4.74 -2.83 1.83
C LYS A 44 4.55 -3.96 0.83
N GLU A 45 3.43 -4.67 0.89
CA GLU A 45 3.13 -5.74 -0.07
C GLU A 45 2.96 -5.21 -1.50
N LEU A 46 2.37 -4.02 -1.67
CA LEU A 46 2.29 -3.35 -2.97
C LEU A 46 3.67 -2.92 -3.49
N GLU A 47 4.52 -2.33 -2.65
CA GLU A 47 5.89 -1.96 -3.00
C GLU A 47 6.71 -3.19 -3.46
N GLU A 48 6.58 -4.32 -2.75
CA GLU A 48 7.23 -5.57 -3.13
C GLU A 48 6.71 -6.13 -4.47
N ALA A 49 5.40 -6.01 -4.73
CA ALA A 49 4.79 -6.42 -5.98
C ALA A 49 5.26 -5.54 -7.15
N GLU A 50 5.28 -4.21 -6.95
CA GLU A 50 5.76 -3.24 -7.94
C GLU A 50 7.22 -3.51 -8.30
N GLY A 51 8.09 -3.71 -7.31
CA GLY A 51 9.51 -4.05 -7.55
C GLY A 51 9.68 -5.35 -8.35
N LYS A 52 8.87 -6.36 -8.08
CA LYS A 52 8.88 -7.62 -8.87
C LYS A 52 8.46 -7.38 -10.32
N VAL A 53 7.42 -6.57 -10.55
CA VAL A 53 6.98 -6.19 -11.90
C VAL A 53 8.08 -5.43 -12.63
N GLU A 54 8.74 -4.47 -11.97
CA GLU A 54 9.83 -3.69 -12.54
C GLU A 54 11.01 -4.58 -12.96
N ILE A 55 11.40 -5.55 -12.12
CA ILE A 55 12.45 -6.52 -12.44
C ILE A 55 12.05 -7.38 -13.65
N LEU A 56 10.81 -7.85 -13.72
CA LEU A 56 10.33 -8.65 -14.84
C LEU A 56 10.31 -7.85 -16.16
N LEU A 57 9.87 -6.59 -16.12
CA LEU A 57 9.92 -5.69 -17.27
C LEU A 57 11.34 -5.43 -17.74
N LYS A 58 12.29 -5.26 -16.82
CA LYS A 58 13.74 -5.14 -17.12
C LYS A 58 14.32 -6.44 -17.69
N SER A 59 13.86 -7.60 -17.21
CA SER A 59 14.38 -8.93 -17.59
C SER A 59 13.86 -9.42 -18.95
N ASN A 60 12.68 -8.98 -19.39
CA ASN A 60 12.11 -9.32 -20.70
C ASN A 60 12.68 -8.49 -21.89
N GLY A 61 13.74 -7.72 -21.67
CA GLY A 61 14.71 -7.42 -22.72
C GLY A 61 14.48 -6.22 -23.64
N LYS A 62 13.51 -5.32 -23.40
CA LYS A 62 13.49 -3.99 -24.04
C LYS A 62 12.78 -2.93 -23.19
N LEU A 63 13.55 -2.17 -22.42
CA LEU A 63 13.35 -0.72 -22.26
C LEU A 63 14.59 -0.15 -21.56
N GLN A 64 15.35 0.66 -22.30
CA GLN A 64 16.41 1.49 -21.72
C GLN A 64 15.75 2.69 -21.07
N VAL A 65 15.92 2.83 -19.77
CA VAL A 65 15.62 4.09 -19.07
C VAL A 65 16.85 4.97 -19.24
N GLN A 66 16.76 5.99 -20.08
CA GLN A 66 17.75 7.07 -20.08
C GLN A 66 17.34 8.12 -19.05
N PRO A 67 18.29 8.67 -18.29
CA PRO A 67 18.03 9.87 -17.50
C PRO A 67 17.50 10.98 -18.42
N PHE A 68 16.39 11.60 -18.03
CA PHE A 68 15.95 12.83 -18.67
C PHE A 68 16.92 13.94 -18.25
N GLU A 69 17.81 14.34 -19.15
CA GLU A 69 18.51 15.61 -19.04
C GLU A 69 17.59 16.70 -19.57
N PRO A 70 17.08 17.62 -18.73
CA PRO A 70 16.40 18.79 -19.25
C PRO A 70 17.43 19.58 -20.05
N SER A 71 17.19 19.73 -21.35
CA SER A 71 17.95 20.64 -22.18
C SER A 71 17.83 22.03 -21.57
N ALA A 72 18.90 22.50 -20.94
CA ALA A 72 19.10 23.90 -20.68
C ALA A 72 19.31 24.57 -22.03
N ASP A 73 18.20 24.93 -22.69
CA ASP A 73 18.21 25.93 -23.73
C ASP A 73 18.81 27.22 -23.15
N LYS A 74 19.74 27.78 -23.93
CA LYS A 74 20.70 28.86 -23.61
C LYS A 74 20.12 30.08 -22.91
#